data_AF-I0ETP8-F1
#
_entry.id   AF-I0ETP8-F1
#
_cell.length_a   1.000
_cell.length_b   1.000
_cell.length_c   1.000
_cell.angle_alpha   90.00
_cell.angle_beta   90.00
_cell.angle_gamma   90.00
#
_symmetry.space_group_name_H-M   'P 1'
#
loop_
_entity.id
_entity.type
_entity.pdbx_description
1 polymer ?
#
loop_
_entity_poly.entity_id
_entity_poly.type
_entity_poly.pdbx_seq_one_letter_code
_entity_poly.pdbx_strand_id
1 'polypeptide(L)'
;MKVKGANFWLSVLTDLKNRGLEDILIASVDGLKGFPEAINSIFPKTEVQLCIVHQIRNSIKYVGSKYQKEFLKDLKLVYQAPNKQKAEDELLNFDRVVG
;
A
#
# COMPACT_ATOMS: atom_id res chain seq x y z
N MET A 1 9.52 -12.73 -5.38
CA MET A 1 9.02 -12.62 -3.99
C MET A 1 8.27 -13.91 -3.67
N LYS A 2 8.64 -14.64 -2.60
CA LYS A 2 7.89 -15.86 -2.23
C LYS A 2 6.54 -15.43 -1.63
N VAL A 3 5.44 -15.81 -2.28
CA VAL A 3 4.10 -15.59 -1.73
C VAL A 3 3.93 -16.53 -0.54
N LYS A 4 3.71 -15.97 0.65
CA LYS A 4 3.36 -16.72 1.85
C LYS A 4 1.84 -16.85 1.91
N GLY A 5 1.35 -18.06 2.20
CA GLY A 5 -0.09 -18.31 2.30
C GLY A 5 -0.71 -17.71 3.56
N ALA A 6 -2.04 -17.64 3.61
CA ALA A 6 -2.81 -17.06 4.71
C ALA A 6 -2.43 -17.64 6.09
N ASN A 7 -2.19 -18.95 6.18
CA ASN A 7 -1.81 -19.61 7.43
C ASN A 7 -0.48 -19.10 8.01
N PHE A 8 0.47 -18.70 7.16
CA PHE A 8 1.72 -18.12 7.61
C PHE A 8 1.48 -16.76 8.28
N TRP A 9 0.68 -15.89 7.64
CA TRP A 9 0.39 -14.57 8.18
C TRP A 9 -0.44 -14.62 9.46
N LEU A 10 -1.39 -15.55 9.54
CA LEU A 10 -2.16 -15.78 10.75
C LEU A 10 -1.25 -16.15 11.94
N SER A 11 -0.25 -17.00 11.70
CA SER A 11 0.75 -17.37 12.73
C SER A 11 1.55 -16.15 13.20
N VAL A 12 2.01 -15.30 12.27
CA VAL A 12 2.75 -14.07 12.62
C VAL A 12 1.89 -13.12 13.45
N LEU A 13 0.63 -12.89 13.05
CA LEU A 13 -0.26 -11.96 13.74
C LEU A 13 -0.69 -12.49 15.12
N THR A 14 -0.87 -13.80 15.25
CA THR A 14 -1.13 -14.45 16.53
C THR A 14 0.07 -14.30 17.48
N ASP A 15 1.30 -14.45 16.97
CA ASP A 15 2.51 -14.20 17.77
C ASP A 15 2.56 -12.75 18.29
N LEU A 16 2.27 -11.77 17.43
CA LEU A 16 2.21 -10.36 17.84
C LEU A 16 1.18 -10.13 18.96
N LYS A 17 -0.01 -10.72 18.83
CA LYS A 17 -1.05 -10.64 19.87
C LYS A 17 -0.61 -11.29 21.18
N ASN A 18 0.02 -12.47 21.12
CA ASN A 18 0.54 -13.17 22.29
C ASN A 18 1.67 -12.42 22.99
N ARG A 19 2.40 -11.56 22.26
CA ARG A 19 3.42 -10.66 22.80
C ARG A 19 2.85 -9.36 23.40
N GLY A 20 1.53 -9.23 23.45
CA GLY A 20 0.84 -8.10 24.08
C GLY A 20 0.40 -6.99 23.12
N LEU A 21 0.46 -7.20 21.80
CA LEU A 21 -0.17 -6.26 20.88
C LEU A 21 -1.69 -6.38 20.99
N GLU A 22 -2.34 -5.35 21.49
CA GLU A 22 -3.79 -5.37 21.74
C GLU A 22 -4.60 -4.92 20.53
N ASP A 23 -4.15 -3.86 19.86
CA ASP A 23 -4.88 -3.25 18.74
C ASP A 23 -3.94 -2.65 17.69
N ILE A 24 -4.44 -2.56 16.46
CA ILE A 24 -3.78 -1.88 15.34
C ILE A 24 -4.83 -0.97 14.72
N LEU A 25 -4.57 0.34 14.73
CA LEU A 25 -5.48 1.29 14.08
C LEU A 25 -5.42 1.17 12.55
N ILE A 26 -4.20 1.17 12.00
CA ILE A 26 -3.97 1.14 10.55
C ILE A 26 -2.86 0.15 10.21
N ALA A 27 -3.11 -0.77 9.28
CA ALA A 27 -2.12 -1.66 8.70
C ALA A 27 -1.86 -1.29 7.24
N SER A 28 -0.62 -0.90 6.92
CA SER A 28 -0.19 -0.59 5.56
C SER A 28 0.51 -1.80 4.93
N VAL A 29 -0.14 -2.44 3.96
CA VAL A 29 0.32 -3.70 3.36
C VAL A 29 0.58 -3.57 1.86
N ASP A 30 1.37 -4.46 1.28
CA ASP A 30 1.77 -4.46 -0.12
C ASP A 30 0.75 -5.13 -1.07
N GLY A 31 -0.41 -5.55 -0.56
CA GLY A 31 -1.47 -6.19 -1.35
C GLY A 31 -1.35 -7.72 -1.47
N LEU A 32 -0.59 -8.36 -0.58
CA LEU A 32 -0.49 -9.82 -0.55
C LEU A 32 -1.83 -10.48 -0.28
N LYS A 33 -2.21 -11.41 -1.16
CA LYS A 33 -3.43 -12.21 -1.04
C LYS A 33 -3.46 -12.97 0.29
N GLY A 34 -4.58 -12.90 1.02
CA GLY A 34 -4.75 -13.59 2.29
C GLY A 34 -4.19 -12.85 3.51
N PHE A 35 -3.42 -11.77 3.32
CA PHE A 35 -2.85 -11.01 4.42
C PHE A 35 -3.85 -10.03 5.06
N PRO A 36 -4.63 -9.23 4.30
CA PRO A 36 -5.72 -8.43 4.86
C PRO A 36 -6.73 -9.27 5.66
N GLU A 37 -7.08 -10.45 5.16
CA GLU A 37 -8.00 -11.38 5.82
C GLU A 37 -7.42 -11.91 7.14
N ALA A 38 -6.13 -12.20 7.17
CA ALA A 38 -5.45 -12.62 8.39
C ALA A 38 -5.39 -11.48 9.44
N ILE A 39 -5.13 -10.23 9.01
CA ILE A 39 -5.13 -9.05 9.89
C ILE A 39 -6.50 -8.89 10.54
N ASN A 40 -7.56 -8.84 9.73
CA ASN A 40 -8.92 -8.61 10.24
C ASN A 40 -9.46 -9.78 11.08
N SER A 41 -8.90 -10.98 10.94
CA SER A 41 -9.23 -12.13 11.80
C SER A 41 -8.68 -11.96 13.23
N ILE A 42 -7.48 -11.39 13.39
CA ILE A 42 -6.82 -11.22 14.70
C ILE A 42 -7.15 -9.85 15.33
N PHE A 43 -7.20 -8.81 14.50
CA PHE A 43 -7.39 -7.41 14.85
C PHE A 43 -8.55 -6.79 14.03
N PRO A 44 -9.81 -7.12 14.34
CA PRO A 44 -10.98 -6.83 13.49
C PRO A 44 -11.33 -5.35 13.32
N LYS A 45 -10.74 -4.47 14.14
CA LYS A 45 -10.93 -3.02 14.05
C LYS A 45 -9.89 -2.32 13.18
N THR A 46 -8.91 -3.07 12.67
CA THR A 46 -7.81 -2.51 11.87
C THR A 46 -8.31 -2.00 10.53
N GLU A 47 -7.96 -0.78 10.19
CA GLU A 47 -8.09 -0.29 8.82
C GLU A 47 -6.91 -0.77 7.98
N VAL A 48 -7.17 -1.67 7.02
CA VAL A 48 -6.14 -2.18 6.12
C VAL A 48 -6.08 -1.31 4.86
N GLN A 49 -4.91 -0.72 4.61
CA GLN A 49 -4.65 0.11 3.45
C GLN A 49 -3.48 -0.44 2.61
N LEU A 50 -3.48 -0.14 1.32
CA LEU A 50 -2.32 -0.39 0.46
C LEU A 50 -1.20 0.59 0.80
N CYS A 51 0.02 0.08 0.88
CA CYS A 51 1.20 0.87 1.20
C CYS A 51 1.63 1.72 0.01
N ILE A 52 1.50 3.05 0.13
CA ILE A 52 1.90 4.00 -0.91
C ILE A 52 3.36 3.85 -1.32
N VAL A 53 4.26 3.51 -0.39
CA VAL A 53 5.68 3.26 -0.69
C VAL A 53 5.84 2.04 -1.61
N HIS A 54 5.09 0.97 -1.36
CA HIS A 54 5.10 -0.21 -2.22
C HIS A 54 4.46 0.10 -3.58
N GLN A 55 3.38 0.88 -3.62
CA GLN A 55 2.75 1.33 -4.86
C GLN A 55 3.74 2.14 -5.72
N ILE A 56 4.38 3.18 -5.15
CA ILE A 56 5.39 3.99 -5.84
C ILE A 56 6.53 3.11 -6.37
N ARG A 57 7.09 2.24 -5.52
CA ARG A 57 8.17 1.31 -5.91
C ARG A 57 7.76 0.34 -7.00
N ASN A 58 6.49 -0.10 -7.02
CA ASN A 58 5.98 -0.97 -8.07
C ASN A 58 5.77 -0.22 -9.37
N SER A 59 5.28 1.02 -9.34
CA SER A 59 5.09 1.85 -10.52
C SER A 59 6.41 2.21 -11.21
N ILE A 60 7.43 2.66 -10.47
CA ILE A 60 8.70 3.11 -11.08
C ILE A 60 9.51 1.99 -11.74
N LYS A 61 9.23 0.71 -11.45
CA LYS A 61 9.88 -0.44 -12.10
C LYS A 61 9.62 -0.47 -13.61
N TYR A 62 8.52 0.13 -14.05
CA TYR A 62 8.11 0.20 -15.45
C TYR A 62 8.56 1.49 -16.13
N VAL A 63 9.25 2.38 -15.40
CA VAL A 63 9.68 3.69 -15.89
C VAL A 63 11.19 3.66 -16.14
N GLY A 64 11.59 4.02 -17.36
CA GLY A 64 13.01 4.13 -17.72
C GLY A 64 13.74 5.10 -16.80
N SER A 65 14.96 4.76 -16.37
CA SER A 65 15.71 5.50 -15.33
C SER A 65 15.80 7.00 -15.58
N LYS A 66 16.00 7.42 -16.84
CA LYS A 66 16.02 8.84 -17.25
C LYS A 66 14.74 9.62 -16.93
N TYR A 67 13.59 8.95 -16.86
CA TYR A 67 12.28 9.57 -16.65
C TYR A 67 11.76 9.43 -15.21
N GLN A 68 12.40 8.61 -14.37
CA GLN A 68 11.91 8.32 -13.02
C GLN A 68 11.78 9.57 -12.14
N LYS A 69 12.70 10.53 -12.29
CA LYS A 69 12.66 11.77 -11.51
C LYS A 69 11.43 12.62 -11.82
N GLU A 70 11.08 12.74 -13.10
CA GLU A 70 9.90 13.48 -13.55
C GLU A 70 8.61 12.74 -13.18
N PHE A 71 8.55 11.44 -13.46
CA PHE A 71 7.44 10.57 -13.07
C PHE A 71 7.12 10.66 -11.57
N LEU A 72 8.15 10.61 -10.70
CA LEU A 72 7.96 10.73 -9.25
C LEU A 72 7.49 12.12 -8.81
N LYS A 73 7.92 13.17 -9.52
CA LYS A 73 7.49 14.54 -9.25
C LYS A 73 5.98 14.69 -9.51
N ASP A 74 5.49 14.12 -10.61
CA ASP A 74 4.08 14.23 -10.97
C ASP A 74 3.21 13.28 -10.12
N LEU A 75 3.68 12.05 -9.86
CA LEU A 75 2.99 11.11 -8.97
C LEU A 75 2.83 11.68 -7.54
N LYS A 76 3.74 12.54 -7.09
CA LYS A 76 3.66 13.23 -5.80
C LYS A 76 2.45 14.16 -5.69
N LEU A 77 1.99 14.73 -6.80
CA LEU A 77 0.78 15.56 -6.81
C LEU A 77 -0.47 14.75 -6.46
N VAL A 78 -0.49 13.46 -6.80
CA VAL A 78 -1.59 12.54 -6.48
C VAL A 78 -1.64 12.25 -4.97
N TYR A 79 -0.57 11.69 -4.40
CA TYR A 79 -0.61 11.20 -3.02
C TYR A 79 -0.40 12.29 -1.95
N GLN A 80 0.00 13.51 -2.34
CA GLN A 80 0.05 14.67 -1.44
C GLN A 80 -1.11 15.66 -1.63
N ALA A 81 -2.11 15.31 -2.43
CA ALA A 81 -3.27 16.14 -2.63
C ALA A 81 -4.00 16.41 -1.30
N PRO A 82 -4.59 17.60 -1.09
CA PRO A 82 -5.23 18.00 0.16
C PRO A 82 -6.52 17.23 0.46
N ASN A 83 -7.10 16.56 -0.55
CA ASN A 83 -8.31 15.75 -0.41
C ASN A 83 -8.39 14.76 -1.58
N LYS A 84 -9.34 13.82 -1.46
CA LYS A 84 -9.57 12.76 -2.44
C LYS A 84 -9.89 13.29 -3.83
N GLN A 85 -10.74 14.30 -3.95
CA GLN A 85 -11.14 14.84 -5.25
C GLN A 85 -9.95 15.43 -6.00
N LYS A 86 -9.10 16.19 -5.30
CA LYS A 86 -7.88 16.72 -5.89
C LYS A 86 -6.88 15.61 -6.25
N ALA A 87 -6.81 14.53 -5.48
CA ALA A 87 -5.99 13.37 -5.83
C ALA A 87 -6.46 12.71 -7.13
N GLU A 88 -7.77 12.56 -7.32
CA GLU A 88 -8.38 12.01 -8.54
C GLU A 88 -8.13 12.91 -9.76
N ASP A 89 -8.26 14.24 -9.60
CA ASP A 89 -7.94 15.19 -10.66
C ASP A 89 -6.47 15.11 -11.09
N GLU A 90 -5.54 15.07 -10.13
CA GLU A 90 -4.11 14.93 -10.43
C GLU A 90 -3.76 13.57 -11.00
N LEU A 91 -4.47 12.50 -10.63
CA LEU A 91 -4.31 11.18 -11.23
C LEU A 91 -4.74 11.16 -12.69
N LEU A 92 -5.85 11.83 -13.03
CA LEU A 92 -6.30 11.99 -14.42
C LEU A 92 -5.31 12.83 -15.24
N ASN A 93 -4.74 13.87 -14.65
CA ASN A 93 -3.69 14.67 -15.30
C ASN A 93 -2.43 13.84 -15.53
N PHE A 94 -2.04 13.03 -14.55
CA PHE A 94 -0.89 12.14 -14.63
C PHE A 94 -1.02 11.13 -15.77
N ASP A 95 -2.19 10.49 -15.92
CA ASP A 95 -2.46 9.51 -16.98
C ASP A 95 -2.34 10.12 -18.38
N ARG A 96 -2.78 11.37 -18.57
CA ARG A 96 -2.65 12.09 -19.86
C ARG A 96 -1.22 12.43 -20.26
N VAL A 97 -0.30 12.52 -19.29
CA VAL A 97 1.10 12.89 -19.51
C VAL A 97 1.97 11.64 -19.70
N VAL A 98 1.59 10.53 -19.07
CA VAL A 98 2.39 9.29 -19.03
C VAL A 98 1.87 8.20 -19.99
N GLY A 99 0.57 8.20 -20.33
CA GLY A 99 -0.07 7.28 -21.28
C GLY A 99 0.15 7.66 -22.74
#